data_AF-A0A2K5I918-F1
#
_entry.id   AF-A0A2K5I918-F1
#
_cell.length_a   1.000
_cell.length_b   1.000
_cell.length_c   1.000
_cell.angle_alpha   90.00
_cell.angle_beta   90.00
_cell.angle_gamma   90.00
#
_symmetry.space_group_name_H-M   'P 1'
#
loop_
_entity.id
_entity.type
_entity.pdbx_description
1 polymer ?
#
loop_
_entity_poly.entity_id
_entity_poly.type
_entity_poly.pdbx_seq_one_letter_code
_entity_poly.pdbx_strand_id
1 'polypeptide(L)'
;MEGPRTSTHVSLVLRLLVLLLLGPARQAAAQRCPQACICDNSRRHVACRHQNLTEVPDAIPELTQRLNLQGNLLKVIPAAAFQGLPHLTHLDLRHCQVELVAEGAFRGLGRLLLLNLASNHLRELPQEALDGLGSLRRLELEGNALEELRPGTFGALGALATLNLAHNALVYLPAMAFQGLLRVRWLRLSHNALSVSSCEGCGLQAVPRGFPNDTLLLDLRRNHFPLVPRAAFPGLGHLVSLHLQHCGIAELEAGALAGLDRLIYLYLSDNQLAGLSAAALAGVPRLGYLYLERNRFLQVPGAALHALPSLFSLHLQDNAVDRLAPGDLGGTRALRWLYLSGNRITEVSPGALGPAQELEKLHLDRNQLPEVPTGALEGLPALLELQLSGNPLRALHDGDFQPVGRSLQHLFLNSSGLEQISPGAFSGLGPGLQSLHLQKNQLRALPALPSLSQLELIDLSSNPFHCDCQLLPLHRWLTGLNLRVGATCATPPSARGQRVKAAAAVFEACPGWGARKAKRTPASRPSTRKTSIKGRQRGADKVGKERGRL
;
A
#
# COMPACT_ATOMS: atom_id res chain seq x y z
N MET A 1 -11.70 -41.26 81.00
CA MET A 1 -12.99 -40.65 81.37
C MET A 1 -13.04 -39.25 80.79
N GLU A 2 -14.25 -38.80 80.45
CA GLU A 2 -14.63 -37.74 79.51
C GLU A 2 -14.06 -36.32 79.77
N GLY A 3 -14.17 -35.44 78.75
CA GLY A 3 -13.56 -34.09 78.64
C GLY A 3 -14.18 -32.99 79.53
N PRO A 4 -14.34 -31.70 79.11
CA PRO A 4 -14.01 -31.02 77.83
C PRO A 4 -13.42 -29.56 77.92
N ARG A 5 -12.98 -29.04 76.75
CA ARG A 5 -12.95 -27.63 76.18
C ARG A 5 -12.54 -26.41 77.04
N THR A 6 -11.57 -25.58 76.55
CA THR A 6 -11.78 -24.24 75.91
C THR A 6 -10.49 -23.40 75.68
N SER A 7 -10.52 -22.63 74.58
CA SER A 7 -9.93 -21.29 74.29
C SER A 7 -8.42 -21.05 74.10
N THR A 8 -8.02 -20.71 72.86
CA THR A 8 -6.84 -19.87 72.55
C THR A 8 -7.19 -18.83 71.48
N HIS A 9 -7.50 -17.60 71.93
CA HIS A 9 -7.43 -16.37 71.13
C HIS A 9 -6.23 -15.58 71.66
N VAL A 10 -5.35 -15.14 70.75
CA VAL A 10 -4.30 -14.09 70.84
C VAL A 10 -3.07 -14.58 70.06
N SER A 11 -3.08 -14.39 68.73
CA SER A 11 -1.85 -14.36 67.91
C SER A 11 -2.03 -13.83 66.47
N LEU A 12 -3.22 -13.42 66.04
CA LEU A 12 -3.44 -13.02 64.64
C LEU A 12 -3.30 -11.51 64.35
N VAL A 13 -3.37 -10.65 65.36
CA VAL A 13 -3.45 -9.20 65.14
C VAL A 13 -2.08 -8.54 64.90
N LEU A 14 -0.97 -9.16 65.33
CA LEU A 14 0.37 -8.58 65.17
C LEU A 14 1.09 -8.96 63.86
N ARG A 15 0.58 -9.94 63.09
CA ARG A 15 1.16 -10.29 61.77
C ARG A 15 0.60 -9.44 60.62
N LEU A 16 -0.48 -8.69 60.83
CA LEU A 16 -1.12 -7.90 59.77
C LEU A 16 -0.51 -6.50 59.56
N LEU A 17 0.31 -5.98 60.49
CA LEU A 17 0.87 -4.63 60.38
C LEU A 17 2.26 -4.53 59.72
N VAL A 18 2.95 -5.65 59.46
CA VAL A 18 4.27 -5.64 58.79
C VAL A 18 4.16 -5.89 57.26
N LEU A 19 2.99 -6.28 56.76
CA LEU A 19 2.71 -6.50 55.33
C LEU A 19 2.23 -5.23 54.58
N LEU A 20 2.18 -4.07 55.24
CA LEU A 20 1.70 -2.80 54.67
C LEU A 20 2.80 -1.76 54.39
N LEU A 21 4.08 -2.15 54.43
CA LEU A 21 5.22 -1.27 54.09
C LEU A 21 6.02 -1.72 52.86
N LEU A 22 5.51 -2.66 52.07
CA LEU A 22 6.03 -2.95 50.73
C LEU A 22 4.90 -2.74 49.72
N GLY A 23 4.77 -1.50 49.24
CA GLY A 23 3.95 -1.21 48.07
C GLY A 23 4.39 -2.07 46.88
N PRO A 24 3.58 -2.18 45.81
CA PRO A 24 4.00 -2.86 44.60
C PRO A 24 5.08 -2.00 43.94
N ALA A 25 6.33 -2.21 44.35
CA ALA A 25 7.45 -2.01 43.45
C ALA A 25 7.09 -2.84 42.22
N ARG A 26 6.91 -2.16 41.08
CA ARG A 26 6.89 -2.80 39.78
C ARG A 26 8.11 -3.71 39.72
N GLN A 27 7.92 -5.00 39.96
CA GLN A 27 8.91 -5.99 39.61
C GLN A 27 8.97 -5.94 38.10
N ALA A 28 9.94 -5.21 37.57
CA ALA A 28 10.44 -5.47 36.24
C ALA A 28 10.87 -6.95 36.29
N ALA A 29 10.07 -7.83 35.71
CA ALA A 29 10.45 -9.21 35.52
C ALA A 29 11.79 -9.16 34.78
N ALA A 30 12.86 -9.62 35.42
CA ALA A 30 14.12 -9.84 34.72
C ALA A 30 13.82 -10.85 33.61
N GLN A 31 13.70 -10.36 32.36
CA GLN A 31 13.47 -11.21 31.19
C GLN A 31 14.62 -12.22 31.17
N ARG A 32 14.29 -13.50 31.39
CA ARG A 32 15.27 -14.58 31.45
C ARG A 32 15.76 -14.84 30.02
N CYS A 33 17.08 -14.96 29.87
CA CYS A 33 17.69 -15.31 28.60
C CYS A 33 17.14 -16.66 28.09
N PRO A 34 16.84 -16.80 26.78
CA PRO A 34 16.43 -18.09 26.23
C PRO A 34 17.52 -19.15 26.46
N GLN A 35 17.13 -20.40 26.73
CA GLN A 35 18.07 -21.49 27.06
C GLN A 35 19.08 -21.78 25.94
N ALA A 36 18.66 -21.60 24.69
CA ALA A 36 19.52 -21.77 23.52
C ALA A 36 20.41 -20.54 23.23
N CYS A 37 20.36 -19.49 24.05
CA CYS A 37 21.01 -18.22 23.76
C CYS A 37 21.97 -17.80 24.87
N ILE A 38 22.97 -17.03 24.48
CA ILE A 38 23.89 -16.34 25.38
C ILE A 38 23.52 -14.86 25.36
N CYS A 39 23.10 -14.31 26.51
CA CYS A 39 22.71 -12.91 26.63
C CYS A 39 23.75 -12.11 27.43
N ASP A 40 24.31 -11.09 26.80
CA ASP A 40 25.12 -10.06 27.43
C ASP A 40 24.28 -8.80 27.61
N ASN A 41 23.71 -8.63 28.81
CA ASN A 41 22.85 -7.50 29.15
C ASN A 41 23.60 -6.16 29.14
N SER A 42 24.90 -6.16 29.47
CA SER A 42 25.74 -4.96 29.49
C SER A 42 25.99 -4.43 28.07
N ARG A 43 26.20 -5.33 27.10
CA ARG A 43 26.37 -4.99 25.68
C ARG A 43 25.06 -5.03 24.87
N ARG A 44 23.94 -5.39 25.51
CA ARG A 44 22.63 -5.59 24.88
C ARG A 44 22.72 -6.51 23.66
N HIS A 45 23.49 -7.57 23.79
CA HIS A 45 23.80 -8.51 22.72
C HIS A 45 23.29 -9.90 23.09
N VAL A 46 22.56 -10.52 22.18
CA VAL A 46 22.03 -11.88 22.32
C VAL A 46 22.54 -12.73 21.17
N ALA A 47 23.17 -13.86 21.47
CA ALA A 47 23.73 -14.78 20.50
C ALA A 47 23.12 -16.18 20.66
N CYS A 48 22.44 -16.65 19.63
CA CYS A 48 21.76 -17.94 19.55
C CYS A 48 22.25 -18.70 18.30
N ARG A 49 23.56 -18.96 18.21
CA ARG A 49 24.21 -19.47 16.99
C ARG A 49 24.31 -20.99 16.97
N HIS A 50 24.03 -21.60 15.82
CA HIS A 50 24.19 -23.05 15.60
C HIS A 50 23.46 -23.91 16.65
N GLN A 51 22.21 -23.55 16.95
CA GLN A 51 21.40 -24.21 17.97
C GLN A 51 20.27 -25.05 17.37
N ASN A 52 20.29 -25.25 16.05
CA ASN A 52 19.24 -25.94 15.30
C ASN A 52 17.84 -25.37 15.56
N LEU A 53 17.74 -24.06 15.83
CA LEU A 53 16.45 -23.41 16.05
C LEU A 53 15.62 -23.42 14.77
N THR A 54 14.34 -23.78 14.88
CA THR A 54 13.38 -23.74 13.77
C THR A 54 12.53 -22.47 13.78
N GLU A 55 12.58 -21.70 14.86
CA GLU A 55 11.83 -20.46 15.03
C GLU A 55 12.65 -19.41 15.82
N VAL A 56 12.22 -18.15 15.77
CA VAL A 56 12.82 -17.07 16.56
C VAL A 56 12.36 -17.22 18.02
N PRO A 57 13.26 -17.24 19.02
CA PRO A 57 12.85 -17.41 20.41
C PRO A 57 12.03 -16.23 20.97
N ASP A 58 10.87 -16.51 21.59
CA ASP A 58 9.97 -15.49 22.16
C ASP A 58 10.51 -14.78 23.42
N ALA A 59 11.52 -15.35 24.09
CA ALA A 59 12.06 -14.87 25.37
C ALA A 59 13.29 -13.95 25.23
N ILE A 60 13.54 -13.38 24.04
CA ILE A 60 14.67 -12.47 23.85
C ILE A 60 14.41 -11.15 24.61
N PRO A 61 15.38 -10.65 25.41
CA PRO A 61 15.20 -9.40 26.14
C PRO A 61 14.87 -8.20 25.23
N GLU A 62 13.85 -7.40 25.59
CA GLU A 62 13.33 -6.27 24.80
C GLU A 62 14.39 -5.20 24.51
N LEU A 63 15.34 -5.02 25.45
CA LEU A 63 16.42 -4.04 25.34
C LEU A 63 17.56 -4.47 24.40
N THR A 64 17.45 -5.64 23.76
CA THR A 64 18.47 -6.17 22.84
C THR A 64 18.71 -5.22 21.66
N GLN A 65 19.98 -4.91 21.40
CA GLN A 65 20.42 -4.08 20.28
C GLN A 65 21.10 -4.89 19.18
N ARG A 66 21.71 -6.02 19.52
CA ARG A 66 22.35 -6.93 18.56
C ARG A 66 21.82 -8.34 18.78
N LEU A 67 21.29 -8.95 17.74
CA LEU A 67 20.80 -10.32 17.77
C LEU A 67 21.51 -11.14 16.69
N ASN A 68 22.14 -12.23 17.09
CA ASN A 68 22.79 -13.16 16.18
C ASN A 68 22.10 -14.53 16.24
N LEU A 69 21.42 -14.89 15.15
CA LEU A 69 20.72 -16.15 14.95
C LEU A 69 21.41 -17.03 13.89
N GLN A 70 22.65 -16.73 13.54
CA GLN A 70 23.39 -17.43 12.48
C GLN A 70 23.38 -18.96 12.64
N GLY A 71 23.22 -19.67 11.52
CA GLY A 71 23.47 -21.11 11.45
C GLY A 71 22.34 -21.97 12.04
N ASN A 72 21.11 -21.45 12.07
CA ASN A 72 19.92 -22.17 12.52
C ASN A 72 19.11 -22.74 11.33
N LEU A 73 17.92 -23.29 11.57
CA LEU A 73 17.10 -24.02 10.62
C LEU A 73 15.71 -23.36 10.47
N LEU A 74 15.67 -22.04 10.36
CA LEU A 74 14.44 -21.26 10.49
C LEU A 74 13.45 -21.50 9.35
N LYS A 75 13.93 -21.69 8.11
CA LYS A 75 13.14 -21.84 6.86
C LYS A 75 12.21 -20.68 6.50
N VAL A 76 11.42 -20.16 7.44
CA VAL A 76 10.47 -19.08 7.25
C VAL A 76 10.70 -18.01 8.32
N ILE A 77 10.69 -16.74 7.92
CA ILE A 77 10.59 -15.61 8.85
C ILE A 77 9.14 -15.10 8.78
N PRO A 78 8.31 -15.34 9.81
CA PRO A 78 6.91 -14.94 9.79
C PRO A 78 6.74 -13.42 9.93
N ALA A 79 5.54 -12.93 9.59
CA ALA A 79 5.17 -11.53 9.79
C ALA A 79 5.36 -11.13 11.26
N ALA A 80 5.90 -9.94 11.52
CA ALA A 80 6.13 -9.42 12.86
C ALA A 80 7.03 -10.28 13.78
N ALA A 81 7.89 -11.16 13.23
CA ALA A 81 8.77 -12.06 13.99
C ALA A 81 9.66 -11.36 15.04
N PHE A 82 9.93 -10.07 14.86
CA PHE A 82 10.79 -9.28 15.75
C PHE A 82 10.08 -8.09 16.40
N GLN A 83 8.74 -8.09 16.43
CA GLN A 83 7.95 -6.96 16.96
C GLN A 83 8.27 -6.63 18.43
N GLY A 84 8.68 -7.63 19.22
CA GLY A 84 9.11 -7.47 20.61
C GLY A 84 10.50 -6.85 20.81
N LEU A 85 11.23 -6.52 19.73
CA LEU A 85 12.61 -6.02 19.79
C LEU A 85 12.78 -4.63 19.16
N PRO A 86 12.07 -3.59 19.64
CA PRO A 86 12.05 -2.26 19.02
C PRO A 86 13.40 -1.52 19.08
N HIS A 87 14.35 -2.01 19.89
CA HIS A 87 15.67 -1.42 20.07
C HIS A 87 16.77 -2.05 19.20
N LEU A 88 16.42 -3.02 18.35
CA LEU A 88 17.39 -3.75 17.54
C LEU A 88 18.08 -2.83 16.53
N THR A 89 19.40 -2.96 16.43
CA THR A 89 20.27 -2.21 15.51
C THR A 89 21.02 -3.14 14.55
N HIS A 90 21.31 -4.37 14.96
CA HIS A 90 21.99 -5.37 14.14
C HIS A 90 21.30 -6.71 14.28
N LEU A 91 20.92 -7.31 13.14
CA LEU A 91 20.30 -8.62 13.06
C LEU A 91 21.08 -9.49 12.08
N ASP A 92 21.60 -10.61 12.57
CA ASP A 92 22.33 -11.59 11.77
C ASP A 92 21.55 -12.90 11.67
N LEU A 93 21.10 -13.22 10.45
CA LEU A 93 20.30 -14.39 10.07
C LEU A 93 20.98 -15.19 8.96
N ARG A 94 22.31 -15.09 8.85
CA ARG A 94 23.06 -15.81 7.83
C ARG A 94 23.06 -17.32 8.05
N HIS A 95 23.06 -18.10 6.96
CA HIS A 95 23.06 -19.57 7.01
C HIS A 95 21.91 -20.16 7.86
N CYS A 96 20.72 -19.56 7.80
CA CYS A 96 19.55 -20.00 8.55
C CYS A 96 18.58 -20.88 7.72
N GLN A 97 19.00 -21.26 6.51
CA GLN A 97 18.19 -22.00 5.52
C GLN A 97 16.85 -21.31 5.20
N VAL A 98 16.79 -19.98 5.30
CA VAL A 98 15.53 -19.26 5.05
C VAL A 98 15.16 -19.35 3.57
N GLU A 99 13.98 -19.87 3.28
CA GLU A 99 13.37 -19.98 1.97
C GLU A 99 12.34 -18.86 1.72
N LEU A 100 11.65 -18.42 2.79
CA LEU A 100 10.59 -17.41 2.72
C LEU A 100 10.74 -16.34 3.81
N VAL A 101 10.64 -15.08 3.41
CA VAL A 101 10.41 -13.94 4.32
C VAL A 101 9.00 -13.43 4.07
N ALA A 102 8.13 -13.54 5.08
CA ALA A 102 6.76 -13.06 4.98
C ALA A 102 6.70 -11.53 4.87
N GLU A 103 5.62 -11.01 4.29
CA GLU A 103 5.35 -9.57 4.27
C GLU A 103 5.31 -8.99 5.68
N GLY A 104 5.97 -7.86 5.87
CA GLY A 104 6.08 -7.21 7.17
C GLY A 104 6.83 -8.01 8.24
N ALA A 105 7.64 -9.00 7.87
CA ALA A 105 8.48 -9.78 8.81
C ALA A 105 9.34 -8.89 9.74
N PHE A 106 9.80 -7.74 9.23
CA PHE A 106 10.66 -6.80 9.95
C PHE A 106 9.93 -5.52 10.41
N ARG A 107 8.59 -5.49 10.36
CA ARG A 107 7.81 -4.34 10.84
C ARG A 107 8.14 -4.04 12.31
N GLY A 108 8.29 -2.75 12.61
CA GLY A 108 8.67 -2.27 13.95
C GLY A 108 10.17 -2.11 14.18
N LEU A 109 11.04 -2.63 13.28
CA LEU A 109 12.50 -2.50 13.40
C LEU A 109 13.05 -1.17 12.86
N GLY A 110 12.43 -0.05 13.22
CA GLY A 110 12.77 1.30 12.72
C GLY A 110 14.16 1.82 13.11
N ARG A 111 14.87 1.12 14.01
CA ARG A 111 16.24 1.45 14.45
C ARG A 111 17.31 0.53 13.85
N LEU A 112 16.91 -0.47 13.06
CA LEU A 112 17.84 -1.43 12.50
C LEU A 112 18.79 -0.72 11.53
N LEU A 113 20.09 -0.97 11.69
CA LEU A 113 21.16 -0.41 10.87
C LEU A 113 21.75 -1.48 9.93
N LEU A 114 21.80 -2.73 10.38
CA LEU A 114 22.33 -3.86 9.62
C LEU A 114 21.36 -5.04 9.70
N LEU A 115 20.98 -5.56 8.52
CA LEU A 115 20.27 -6.81 8.35
C LEU A 115 21.11 -7.73 7.47
N ASN A 116 21.46 -8.90 8.00
CA ASN A 116 22.21 -9.91 7.26
C ASN A 116 21.38 -11.17 7.02
N LEU A 117 20.99 -11.37 5.77
CA LEU A 117 20.26 -12.53 5.26
C LEU A 117 21.12 -13.33 4.27
N ALA A 118 22.44 -13.14 4.29
CA ALA A 118 23.34 -13.81 3.35
C ALA A 118 23.35 -15.33 3.54
N SER A 119 23.61 -16.05 2.45
CA SER A 119 23.75 -17.51 2.42
C SER A 119 22.53 -18.24 2.96
N ASN A 120 21.35 -17.84 2.49
CA ASN A 120 20.07 -18.53 2.70
C ASN A 120 19.57 -19.10 1.36
N HIS A 121 18.29 -19.51 1.30
CA HIS A 121 17.67 -20.13 0.13
C HIS A 121 16.52 -19.28 -0.44
N LEU A 122 16.61 -17.95 -0.26
CA LEU A 122 15.57 -17.04 -0.73
C LEU A 122 15.52 -17.04 -2.26
N ARG A 123 14.36 -17.38 -2.83
CA ARG A 123 14.10 -17.31 -4.28
C ARG A 123 13.46 -15.99 -4.71
N GLU A 124 12.72 -15.38 -3.80
CA GLU A 124 12.08 -14.09 -4.00
C GLU A 124 12.05 -13.28 -2.71
N LEU A 125 11.83 -11.96 -2.85
CA LEU A 125 11.53 -11.05 -1.76
C LEU A 125 10.21 -10.35 -2.05
N PRO A 126 9.14 -10.58 -1.26
CA PRO A 126 7.90 -9.81 -1.35
C PRO A 126 8.14 -8.31 -1.22
N GLN A 127 7.28 -7.50 -1.86
CA GLN A 127 7.43 -6.04 -1.90
C GLN A 127 7.48 -5.43 -0.49
N GLU A 128 6.64 -5.94 0.42
CA GLU A 128 6.52 -5.45 1.80
C GLU A 128 7.39 -6.22 2.82
N ALA A 129 8.25 -7.15 2.36
CA ALA A 129 9.07 -7.95 3.27
C ALA A 129 10.02 -7.09 4.12
N LEU A 130 10.50 -5.96 3.57
CA LEU A 130 11.48 -5.05 4.18
C LEU A 130 10.84 -3.79 4.79
N ASP A 131 9.51 -3.77 4.92
CA ASP A 131 8.79 -2.66 5.53
C ASP A 131 9.22 -2.39 6.97
N GLY A 132 9.24 -1.11 7.34
CA GLY A 132 9.62 -0.66 8.69
C GLY A 132 11.12 -0.47 8.90
N LEU A 133 11.97 -0.79 7.91
CA LEU A 133 13.43 -0.67 7.97
C LEU A 133 13.98 0.71 7.57
N GLY A 134 13.32 1.80 7.98
CA GLY A 134 13.63 3.16 7.51
C GLY A 134 15.02 3.71 7.91
N SER A 135 15.68 3.12 8.91
CA SER A 135 17.05 3.50 9.34
C SER A 135 18.15 2.59 8.78
N LEU A 136 17.80 1.58 7.99
CA LEU A 136 18.74 0.55 7.55
C LEU A 136 19.86 1.16 6.71
N ARG A 137 21.10 0.81 7.03
CA ARG A 137 22.29 1.31 6.33
C ARG A 137 22.96 0.22 5.50
N ARG A 138 22.84 -1.03 5.92
CA ARG A 138 23.47 -2.18 5.28
C ARG A 138 22.51 -3.35 5.20
N LEU A 139 22.32 -3.86 3.98
CA LEU A 139 21.53 -5.05 3.68
C LEU A 139 22.40 -6.05 2.93
N GLU A 140 22.55 -7.24 3.50
CA GLU A 140 23.29 -8.35 2.91
C GLU A 140 22.32 -9.45 2.48
N LEU A 141 22.25 -9.70 1.18
CA LEU A 141 21.44 -10.74 0.53
C LEU A 141 22.30 -11.68 -0.33
N GLU A 142 23.63 -11.59 -0.20
CA GLU A 142 24.58 -12.40 -0.97
C GLU A 142 24.36 -13.90 -0.77
N GLY A 143 24.56 -14.71 -1.82
CA GLY A 143 24.53 -16.17 -1.70
C GLY A 143 23.13 -16.72 -1.47
N ASN A 144 22.11 -16.07 -2.02
CA ASN A 144 20.74 -16.56 -2.07
C ASN A 144 20.42 -17.08 -3.48
N ALA A 145 19.15 -17.38 -3.76
CA ALA A 145 18.68 -17.88 -5.06
C ALA A 145 17.71 -16.87 -5.72
N LEU A 146 17.89 -15.57 -5.49
CA LEU A 146 16.99 -14.54 -6.03
C LEU A 146 17.09 -14.50 -7.56
N GLU A 147 15.97 -14.72 -8.25
CA GLU A 147 15.91 -14.71 -9.73
C GLU A 147 15.50 -13.34 -10.30
N GLU A 148 14.68 -12.59 -9.56
CA GLU A 148 14.23 -11.25 -9.93
C GLU A 148 14.11 -10.32 -8.71
N LEU A 149 14.06 -9.01 -8.98
CA LEU A 149 13.78 -7.98 -8.00
C LEU A 149 12.44 -7.32 -8.34
N ARG A 150 11.44 -7.48 -7.47
CA ARG A 150 10.14 -6.81 -7.67
C ARG A 150 10.29 -5.28 -7.56
N PRO A 151 9.65 -4.48 -8.43
CA PRO A 151 9.64 -3.04 -8.28
C PRO A 151 9.11 -2.62 -6.90
N GLY A 152 9.79 -1.68 -6.25
CA GLY A 152 9.38 -1.15 -4.94
C GLY A 152 9.81 -1.98 -3.72
N THR A 153 10.43 -3.16 -3.88
CA THR A 153 10.94 -3.98 -2.74
C THR A 153 11.87 -3.20 -1.81
N PHE A 154 12.60 -2.20 -2.33
CA PHE A 154 13.49 -1.35 -1.53
C PHE A 154 12.94 0.06 -1.24
N GLY A 155 11.65 0.30 -1.52
CA GLY A 155 11.02 1.61 -1.45
C GLY A 155 11.15 2.29 -0.08
N ALA A 156 11.11 1.51 1.00
CA ALA A 156 11.22 2.00 2.37
C ALA A 156 12.67 2.26 2.84
N LEU A 157 13.69 1.90 2.06
CA LEU A 157 15.10 1.87 2.48
C LEU A 157 15.88 3.16 2.14
N GLY A 158 15.28 4.33 2.38
CA GLY A 158 15.86 5.64 2.02
C GLY A 158 17.21 5.97 2.68
N ALA A 159 17.55 5.30 3.79
CA ALA A 159 18.82 5.47 4.50
C ALA A 159 19.93 4.50 4.07
N LEU A 160 19.64 3.56 3.16
CA LEU A 160 20.55 2.48 2.81
C LEU A 160 21.81 3.01 2.11
N ALA A 161 22.98 2.57 2.57
CA ALA A 161 24.27 2.93 2.01
C ALA A 161 24.93 1.77 1.26
N THR A 162 24.70 0.54 1.72
CA THR A 162 25.29 -0.68 1.16
C THR A 162 24.22 -1.74 0.90
N LEU A 163 24.13 -2.20 -0.34
CA LEU A 163 23.31 -3.32 -0.77
C LEU A 163 24.17 -4.37 -1.46
N ASN A 164 24.16 -5.59 -0.93
CA ASN A 164 24.88 -6.72 -1.50
C ASN A 164 23.91 -7.79 -2.00
N LEU A 165 23.86 -7.97 -3.32
CA LEU A 165 23.08 -8.95 -4.06
C LEU A 165 23.98 -9.91 -4.84
N ALA A 166 25.28 -9.97 -4.51
CA ALA A 166 26.22 -10.85 -5.20
C ALA A 166 25.83 -12.33 -5.02
N HIS A 167 26.30 -13.21 -5.90
CA HIS A 167 26.05 -14.65 -5.79
C HIS A 167 24.55 -14.98 -5.64
N ASN A 168 23.73 -14.41 -6.52
CA ASN A 168 22.32 -14.73 -6.67
C ASN A 168 22.08 -15.25 -8.09
N ALA A 169 20.82 -15.49 -8.45
CA ALA A 169 20.42 -15.95 -9.77
C ALA A 169 19.77 -14.84 -10.60
N LEU A 170 20.07 -13.55 -10.31
CA LEU A 170 19.37 -12.44 -10.95
C LEU A 170 19.64 -12.45 -12.46
N VAL A 171 18.55 -12.54 -13.22
CA VAL A 171 18.57 -12.69 -14.68
C VAL A 171 18.49 -11.31 -15.35
N TYR A 172 17.73 -10.38 -14.77
CA TYR A 172 17.60 -9.01 -15.24
C TYR A 172 17.38 -8.07 -14.05
N LEU A 173 17.45 -6.76 -14.29
CA LEU A 173 17.10 -5.73 -13.31
C LEU A 173 16.00 -4.85 -13.93
N PRO A 174 14.75 -4.87 -13.43
CA PRO A 174 13.70 -4.03 -13.99
C PRO A 174 14.03 -2.54 -13.82
N ALA A 175 13.49 -1.69 -14.69
CA ALA A 175 13.54 -0.26 -14.41
C ALA A 175 12.88 0.00 -13.04
N MET A 176 13.49 0.86 -12.23
CA MET A 176 13.04 1.14 -10.85
C MET A 176 13.25 -0.02 -9.85
N ALA A 177 14.02 -1.06 -10.17
CA ALA A 177 14.40 -2.12 -9.23
C ALA A 177 14.97 -1.58 -7.91
N PHE A 178 15.65 -0.42 -7.97
CA PHE A 178 16.28 0.25 -6.83
C PHE A 178 15.57 1.54 -6.41
N GLN A 179 14.31 1.72 -6.80
CA GLN A 179 13.52 2.87 -6.38
C GLN A 179 13.44 2.96 -4.85
N GLY A 180 13.58 4.19 -4.34
CA GLY A 180 13.61 4.48 -2.89
C GLY A 180 15.01 4.45 -2.28
N LEU A 181 16.03 3.92 -2.97
CA LEU A 181 17.42 3.88 -2.52
C LEU A 181 18.15 5.22 -2.69
N LEU A 182 17.75 6.23 -1.90
CA LEU A 182 18.22 7.62 -2.07
C LEU A 182 19.68 7.89 -1.66
N ARG A 183 20.32 6.97 -0.93
CA ARG A 183 21.64 7.17 -0.31
C ARG A 183 22.65 6.05 -0.57
N VAL A 184 22.35 5.14 -1.50
CA VAL A 184 23.23 4.00 -1.78
C VAL A 184 24.56 4.48 -2.35
N ARG A 185 25.64 3.96 -1.77
CA ARG A 185 27.02 4.21 -2.18
C ARG A 185 27.67 2.96 -2.77
N TRP A 186 27.27 1.79 -2.28
CA TRP A 186 27.85 0.51 -2.68
C TRP A 186 26.74 -0.47 -3.05
N LEU A 187 26.73 -0.88 -4.32
CA LEU A 187 25.84 -1.91 -4.86
C LEU A 187 26.71 -3.03 -5.43
N ARG A 188 26.51 -4.26 -4.95
CA ARG A 188 27.21 -5.45 -5.45
C ARG A 188 26.24 -6.39 -6.16
N LEU A 189 26.51 -6.67 -7.43
CA LEU A 189 25.72 -7.53 -8.31
C LEU A 189 26.57 -8.63 -8.97
N SER A 190 27.84 -8.77 -8.57
CA SER A 190 28.75 -9.77 -9.13
C SER A 190 28.23 -11.19 -8.96
N HIS A 191 28.54 -12.09 -9.89
CA HIS A 191 28.10 -13.48 -9.85
C HIS A 191 26.57 -13.62 -9.81
N ASN A 192 25.90 -12.90 -10.71
CA ASN A 192 24.50 -13.11 -11.10
C ASN A 192 24.47 -13.58 -12.57
N ALA A 193 23.27 -13.80 -13.12
CA ALA A 193 23.05 -14.25 -14.49
C ALA A 193 22.63 -13.10 -15.44
N LEU A 194 23.08 -11.88 -15.17
CA LEU A 194 22.71 -10.70 -15.95
C LEU A 194 23.35 -10.74 -17.34
N SER A 195 22.55 -10.97 -18.39
CA SER A 195 22.98 -10.81 -19.79
C SER A 195 22.32 -9.55 -20.37
N VAL A 196 23.10 -8.46 -20.39
CA VAL A 196 22.64 -7.12 -20.76
C VAL A 196 23.39 -6.66 -22.01
N SER A 197 22.63 -6.32 -23.05
CA SER A 197 23.15 -5.61 -24.23
C SER A 197 22.70 -4.14 -24.15
N SER A 198 23.63 -3.19 -24.22
CA SER A 198 23.33 -1.76 -24.14
C SER A 198 24.09 -0.96 -25.20
N CYS A 199 23.39 -0.05 -25.86
CA CYS A 199 23.96 1.01 -26.71
C CYS A 199 23.16 2.31 -26.52
N GLU A 200 23.06 2.77 -25.27
CA GLU A 200 22.42 4.04 -24.96
C GLU A 200 23.19 5.22 -25.58
N GLY A 201 22.48 6.11 -26.28
CA GLY A 201 23.08 7.37 -26.75
C GLY A 201 24.16 7.22 -27.83
N CYS A 202 24.23 6.06 -28.49
CA CYS A 202 25.23 5.76 -29.52
C CYS A 202 25.03 6.54 -30.83
N GLY A 203 23.95 7.31 -30.98
CA GLY A 203 23.63 8.05 -32.20
C GLY A 203 23.15 7.16 -33.35
N LEU A 204 22.60 5.99 -33.04
CA LEU A 204 22.14 5.02 -34.03
C LEU A 204 20.89 5.52 -34.75
N GLN A 205 20.83 5.29 -36.07
CA GLN A 205 19.67 5.63 -36.91
C GLN A 205 18.78 4.41 -37.24
N ALA A 206 19.24 3.21 -36.90
CA ALA A 206 18.53 1.95 -37.11
C ALA A 206 18.85 0.97 -35.97
N VAL A 207 17.92 0.06 -35.68
CA VAL A 207 18.11 -1.00 -34.68
C VAL A 207 19.24 -1.93 -35.17
N PRO A 208 20.34 -2.08 -34.41
CA PRO A 208 21.44 -2.93 -34.82
C PRO A 208 21.08 -4.42 -34.71
N ARG A 209 21.78 -5.25 -35.48
CA ARG A 209 21.57 -6.70 -35.53
C ARG A 209 22.73 -7.44 -34.87
N GLY A 210 22.50 -8.72 -34.54
CA GLY A 210 23.56 -9.61 -34.04
C GLY A 210 23.79 -9.54 -32.53
N PHE A 211 22.76 -9.14 -31.76
CA PHE A 211 22.81 -9.28 -30.30
C PHE A 211 22.95 -10.76 -29.90
N PRO A 212 23.61 -11.06 -28.77
CA PRO A 212 23.66 -12.41 -28.22
C PRO A 212 22.25 -12.98 -27.98
N ASN A 213 22.01 -14.22 -28.36
CA ASN A 213 20.68 -14.87 -28.22
C ASN A 213 20.25 -15.07 -26.76
N ASP A 214 21.20 -15.05 -25.83
CA ASP A 214 20.98 -15.09 -24.38
C ASP A 214 20.72 -13.71 -23.77
N THR A 215 20.63 -12.64 -24.58
CA THR A 215 20.32 -11.29 -24.08
C THR A 215 18.95 -11.27 -23.41
N LEU A 216 18.92 -10.82 -22.16
CA LEU A 216 17.72 -10.76 -21.33
C LEU A 216 17.19 -9.34 -21.19
N LEU A 217 18.08 -8.35 -21.26
CA LEU A 217 17.74 -6.93 -21.31
C LEU A 217 18.48 -6.26 -22.46
N LEU A 218 17.73 -5.53 -23.29
CA LEU A 218 18.26 -4.74 -24.39
C LEU A 218 17.95 -3.26 -24.18
N ASP A 219 19.00 -2.47 -24.06
CA ASP A 219 18.91 -1.03 -23.87
C ASP A 219 19.39 -0.24 -25.08
N LEU A 220 18.45 0.39 -25.78
CA LEU A 220 18.71 1.21 -26.96
C LEU A 220 18.16 2.62 -26.80
N ARG A 221 17.92 3.09 -25.57
CA ARG A 221 17.37 4.42 -25.33
C ARG A 221 18.28 5.53 -25.89
N ARG A 222 17.68 6.70 -26.12
CA ARG A 222 18.38 7.91 -26.61
C ARG A 222 19.12 7.71 -27.96
N ASN A 223 18.56 6.89 -28.84
CA ASN A 223 18.98 6.79 -30.24
C ASN A 223 17.97 7.51 -31.16
N HIS A 224 18.00 7.27 -32.47
CA HIS A 224 17.04 7.84 -33.41
C HIS A 224 16.44 6.77 -34.31
N PHE A 225 15.33 6.18 -33.90
CA PHE A 225 14.60 5.14 -34.63
C PHE A 225 13.20 5.64 -35.01
N PRO A 226 13.05 6.52 -36.01
CA PRO A 226 11.74 7.05 -36.38
C PRO A 226 10.73 5.96 -36.75
N LEU A 227 11.21 4.82 -37.26
CA LEU A 227 10.44 3.63 -37.60
C LEU A 227 11.12 2.38 -37.01
N VAL A 228 10.36 1.52 -36.33
CA VAL A 228 10.84 0.18 -35.94
C VAL A 228 10.28 -0.85 -36.92
N PRO A 229 11.12 -1.44 -37.79
CA PRO A 229 10.66 -2.29 -38.87
C PRO A 229 10.25 -3.68 -38.39
N ARG A 230 9.54 -4.43 -39.24
CA ARG A 230 9.21 -5.84 -38.99
C ARG A 230 10.45 -6.67 -38.61
N ALA A 231 10.31 -7.49 -37.57
CA ALA A 231 11.37 -8.37 -37.05
C ALA A 231 12.68 -7.62 -36.75
N ALA A 232 12.58 -6.43 -36.12
CA ALA A 232 13.73 -5.60 -35.76
C ALA A 232 14.70 -6.29 -34.78
N PHE A 233 14.24 -7.29 -34.04
CA PHE A 233 14.98 -7.95 -32.95
C PHE A 233 15.18 -9.46 -33.19
N PRO A 234 15.87 -9.87 -34.26
CA PRO A 234 16.02 -11.28 -34.60
C PRO A 234 16.85 -12.04 -33.55
N GLY A 235 16.42 -13.26 -33.19
CA GLY A 235 17.15 -14.15 -32.28
C GLY A 235 16.97 -13.84 -30.79
N LEU A 236 16.25 -12.78 -30.43
CA LEU A 236 16.07 -12.31 -29.05
C LEU A 236 14.86 -12.93 -28.34
N GLY A 237 14.60 -14.22 -28.55
CA GLY A 237 13.46 -14.92 -27.94
C GLY A 237 13.52 -15.07 -26.42
N HIS A 238 14.69 -14.85 -25.82
CA HIS A 238 14.87 -14.83 -24.37
C HIS A 238 14.71 -13.45 -23.75
N LEU A 239 14.57 -12.39 -24.55
CA LEU A 239 14.51 -11.01 -24.08
C LEU A 239 13.32 -10.81 -23.14
N VAL A 240 13.59 -10.30 -21.94
CA VAL A 240 12.61 -10.02 -20.89
C VAL A 240 12.28 -8.53 -20.85
N SER A 241 13.24 -7.67 -21.15
CA SER A 241 13.10 -6.22 -21.04
C SER A 241 13.71 -5.48 -22.25
N LEU A 242 12.91 -4.60 -22.87
CA LEU A 242 13.30 -3.82 -24.03
C LEU A 242 13.10 -2.33 -23.77
N HIS A 243 14.20 -1.58 -23.84
CA HIS A 243 14.24 -0.14 -23.60
C HIS A 243 14.45 0.63 -24.91
N LEU A 244 13.44 1.43 -25.28
CA LEU A 244 13.40 2.24 -26.50
C LEU A 244 12.97 3.68 -26.21
N GLN A 245 13.23 4.17 -24.99
CA GLN A 245 12.86 5.54 -24.61
C GLN A 245 13.69 6.59 -25.36
N HIS A 246 13.09 7.76 -25.62
CA HIS A 246 13.80 8.88 -26.27
C HIS A 246 14.41 8.51 -27.63
N CYS A 247 13.78 7.63 -28.40
CA CYS A 247 14.26 7.20 -29.71
C CYS A 247 13.64 7.98 -30.87
N GLY A 248 12.69 8.88 -30.60
CA GLY A 248 11.96 9.60 -31.64
C GLY A 248 11.05 8.71 -32.48
N ILE A 249 10.65 7.54 -31.95
CA ILE A 249 9.83 6.55 -32.66
C ILE A 249 8.46 7.14 -32.98
N ALA A 250 8.11 7.20 -34.27
CA ALA A 250 6.80 7.63 -34.73
C ALA A 250 5.87 6.44 -35.02
N GLU A 251 6.44 5.29 -35.41
CA GLU A 251 5.69 4.11 -35.80
C GLU A 251 6.45 2.79 -35.49
N LEU A 252 5.68 1.76 -35.11
CA LEU A 252 6.13 0.36 -35.09
C LEU A 252 5.39 -0.38 -36.22
N GLU A 253 6.13 -0.97 -37.15
CA GLU A 253 5.54 -1.77 -38.22
C GLU A 253 4.87 -3.06 -37.69
N ALA A 254 4.00 -3.65 -38.51
CA ALA A 254 3.43 -4.96 -38.24
C ALA A 254 4.53 -6.02 -38.04
N GLY A 255 4.52 -6.69 -36.88
CA GLY A 255 5.51 -7.67 -36.49
C GLY A 255 6.87 -7.09 -36.09
N ALA A 256 6.94 -5.80 -35.72
CA ALA A 256 8.17 -5.18 -35.21
C ALA A 256 8.80 -5.95 -34.04
N LEU A 257 7.96 -6.48 -33.14
CA LEU A 257 8.36 -7.23 -31.95
C LEU A 257 8.24 -8.75 -32.11
N ALA A 258 8.13 -9.24 -33.35
CA ALA A 258 7.93 -10.66 -33.60
C ALA A 258 9.10 -11.52 -33.04
N GLY A 259 8.74 -12.60 -32.33
CA GLY A 259 9.69 -13.55 -31.76
C GLY A 259 10.22 -13.20 -30.37
N LEU A 260 9.73 -12.12 -29.74
CA LEU A 260 10.08 -11.74 -28.37
C LEU A 260 9.17 -12.44 -27.34
N ASP A 261 9.16 -13.79 -27.37
CA ASP A 261 8.17 -14.65 -26.66
C ASP A 261 8.22 -14.57 -25.11
N ARG A 262 9.29 -14.00 -24.56
CA ARG A 262 9.52 -13.83 -23.13
C ARG A 262 9.49 -12.38 -22.67
N LEU A 263 9.17 -11.43 -23.55
CA LEU A 263 9.18 -10.02 -23.20
C LEU A 263 8.09 -9.73 -22.16
N ILE A 264 8.50 -9.16 -21.03
CA ILE A 264 7.62 -8.76 -19.92
C ILE A 264 7.53 -7.23 -19.84
N TYR A 265 8.63 -6.52 -20.12
CA TYR A 265 8.73 -5.08 -20.01
C TYR A 265 9.05 -4.43 -21.36
N LEU A 266 8.21 -3.51 -21.80
CA LEU A 266 8.44 -2.72 -23.01
C LEU A 266 8.35 -1.23 -22.68
N TYR A 267 9.47 -0.54 -22.86
CA TYR A 267 9.56 0.90 -22.63
C TYR A 267 9.61 1.68 -23.93
N LEU A 268 8.54 2.40 -24.23
CA LEU A 268 8.36 3.25 -25.41
C LEU A 268 8.09 4.72 -25.03
N SER A 269 8.42 5.10 -23.79
CA SER A 269 8.25 6.45 -23.25
C SER A 269 9.04 7.51 -24.02
N ASP A 270 8.56 8.75 -23.98
CA ASP A 270 9.25 9.90 -24.57
C ASP A 270 9.58 9.71 -26.08
N ASN A 271 8.60 9.23 -26.84
CA ASN A 271 8.68 9.06 -28.29
C ASN A 271 7.63 9.93 -29.00
N GLN A 272 7.32 9.62 -30.25
CA GLN A 272 6.39 10.37 -31.10
C GLN A 272 5.18 9.55 -31.53
N LEU A 273 4.89 8.45 -30.83
CA LEU A 273 3.81 7.53 -31.18
C LEU A 273 2.45 8.22 -31.05
N ALA A 274 1.69 8.26 -32.13
CA ALA A 274 0.30 8.73 -32.12
C ALA A 274 -0.72 7.59 -31.99
N GLY A 275 -0.28 6.35 -32.25
CA GLY A 275 -1.09 5.15 -32.20
C GLY A 275 -0.22 3.90 -32.13
N LEU A 276 -0.85 2.75 -31.86
CA LEU A 276 -0.20 1.45 -31.77
C LEU A 276 -1.16 0.39 -32.30
N SER A 277 -0.69 -0.45 -33.24
CA SER A 277 -1.52 -1.49 -33.86
C SER A 277 -1.34 -2.84 -33.17
N ALA A 278 -2.38 -3.67 -33.20
CA ALA A 278 -2.30 -5.06 -32.71
C ALA A 278 -1.20 -5.86 -33.43
N ALA A 279 -1.02 -5.61 -34.72
CA ALA A 279 -0.02 -6.29 -35.53
C ALA A 279 1.41 -5.92 -35.10
N ALA A 280 1.66 -4.69 -34.64
CA ALA A 280 2.98 -4.26 -34.16
C ALA A 280 3.41 -5.03 -32.90
N LEU A 281 2.44 -5.36 -32.05
CA LEU A 281 2.63 -6.13 -30.81
C LEU A 281 2.42 -7.64 -30.99
N ALA A 282 2.30 -8.13 -32.23
CA ALA A 282 2.23 -9.56 -32.48
C ALA A 282 3.56 -10.23 -32.08
N GLY A 283 3.48 -11.32 -31.30
CA GLY A 283 4.66 -12.08 -30.87
C GLY A 283 5.22 -11.72 -29.48
N VAL A 284 4.51 -10.92 -28.67
CA VAL A 284 4.85 -10.63 -27.26
C VAL A 284 3.75 -11.07 -26.29
N PRO A 285 3.39 -12.36 -26.22
CA PRO A 285 2.21 -12.84 -25.47
C PRO A 285 2.33 -12.67 -23.95
N ARG A 286 3.55 -12.50 -23.41
CA ARG A 286 3.83 -12.38 -21.97
C ARG A 286 3.99 -10.93 -21.51
N LEU A 287 3.79 -9.95 -22.39
CA LEU A 287 4.02 -8.55 -22.05
C LEU A 287 3.10 -8.13 -20.90
N GLY A 288 3.71 -7.80 -19.77
CA GLY A 288 3.02 -7.44 -18.53
C GLY A 288 3.05 -5.93 -18.26
N TYR A 289 4.09 -5.23 -18.70
CA TYR A 289 4.30 -3.83 -18.40
C TYR A 289 4.60 -3.05 -19.67
N LEU A 290 3.72 -2.11 -20.01
CA LEU A 290 3.81 -1.29 -21.21
C LEU A 290 3.89 0.19 -20.83
N TYR A 291 5.02 0.82 -21.17
CA TYR A 291 5.30 2.23 -20.90
C TYR A 291 5.20 3.06 -22.17
N LEU A 292 4.19 3.94 -22.22
CA LEU A 292 3.86 4.81 -23.35
C LEU A 292 3.73 6.27 -22.92
N GLU A 293 4.16 6.64 -21.71
CA GLU A 293 4.10 8.01 -21.23
C GLU A 293 4.88 8.97 -22.14
N ARG A 294 4.42 10.22 -22.23
CA ARG A 294 5.05 11.28 -23.05
C ARG A 294 5.17 10.91 -24.53
N ASN A 295 4.06 10.47 -25.11
CA ASN A 295 3.90 10.27 -26.55
C ASN A 295 2.83 11.23 -27.09
N ARG A 296 2.18 10.90 -28.21
CA ARG A 296 1.15 11.71 -28.89
C ARG A 296 -0.18 10.97 -29.00
N PHE A 297 -0.47 10.03 -28.11
CA PHE A 297 -1.73 9.30 -28.14
C PHE A 297 -2.91 10.24 -27.89
N LEU A 298 -3.86 10.25 -28.81
CA LEU A 298 -5.15 10.96 -28.67
C LEU A 298 -6.21 10.09 -28.00
N GLN A 299 -6.03 8.76 -28.02
CA GLN A 299 -6.94 7.77 -27.46
C GLN A 299 -6.11 6.60 -26.92
N VAL A 300 -6.68 5.84 -25.99
CA VAL A 300 -6.09 4.57 -25.56
C VAL A 300 -6.05 3.60 -26.76
N PRO A 301 -4.93 2.91 -27.03
CA PRO A 301 -4.79 2.08 -28.22
C PRO A 301 -5.50 0.72 -28.05
N GLY A 302 -6.83 0.72 -27.92
CA GLY A 302 -7.60 -0.46 -27.53
C GLY A 302 -7.46 -1.66 -28.47
N ALA A 303 -7.31 -1.43 -29.78
CA ALA A 303 -7.06 -2.50 -30.74
C ALA A 303 -5.75 -3.25 -30.44
N ALA A 304 -4.69 -2.53 -30.04
CA ALA A 304 -3.42 -3.13 -29.63
C ALA A 304 -3.54 -3.91 -28.31
N LEU A 305 -4.32 -3.39 -27.36
CA LEU A 305 -4.49 -4.02 -26.05
C LEU A 305 -5.22 -5.38 -26.11
N HIS A 306 -6.06 -5.61 -27.13
CA HIS A 306 -6.68 -6.93 -27.36
C HIS A 306 -5.65 -8.04 -27.59
N ALA A 307 -4.46 -7.71 -28.07
CA ALA A 307 -3.38 -8.66 -28.29
C ALA A 307 -2.54 -8.97 -27.04
N LEU A 308 -2.82 -8.29 -25.90
CA LEU A 308 -2.01 -8.35 -24.68
C LEU A 308 -2.82 -8.89 -23.48
N PRO A 309 -3.16 -10.20 -23.45
CA PRO A 309 -3.99 -10.76 -22.38
C PRO A 309 -3.32 -10.77 -21.00
N SER A 310 -1.98 -10.73 -20.96
CA SER A 310 -1.18 -10.74 -19.73
C SER A 310 -0.79 -9.34 -19.23
N LEU A 311 -1.30 -8.27 -19.87
CA LEU A 311 -0.94 -6.91 -19.49
C LEU A 311 -1.41 -6.62 -18.06
N PHE A 312 -0.44 -6.37 -17.20
CA PHE A 312 -0.61 -6.10 -15.77
C PHE A 312 -0.63 -4.59 -15.49
N SER A 313 0.20 -3.82 -16.18
CA SER A 313 0.32 -2.38 -15.98
C SER A 313 0.46 -1.62 -17.30
N LEU A 314 -0.34 -0.56 -17.44
CA LEU A 314 -0.37 0.32 -18.60
C LEU A 314 -0.11 1.77 -18.18
N HIS A 315 0.93 2.35 -18.75
CA HIS A 315 1.35 3.73 -18.49
C HIS A 315 1.11 4.58 -19.74
N LEU A 316 0.20 5.56 -19.63
CA LEU A 316 -0.19 6.48 -20.70
C LEU A 316 -0.15 7.95 -20.23
N GLN A 317 0.61 8.24 -19.16
CA GLN A 317 0.71 9.58 -18.60
C GLN A 317 1.26 10.59 -19.62
N ASP A 318 0.93 11.87 -19.44
CA ASP A 318 1.48 12.97 -20.24
C ASP A 318 1.32 12.76 -21.77
N ASN A 319 0.16 12.24 -22.19
CA ASN A 319 -0.25 12.14 -23.60
C ASN A 319 -1.34 13.19 -23.89
N ALA A 320 -2.17 12.97 -24.92
CA ALA A 320 -3.28 13.84 -25.29
C ALA A 320 -4.62 13.08 -25.33
N VAL A 321 -4.77 12.03 -24.51
CA VAL A 321 -6.00 11.24 -24.42
C VAL A 321 -7.15 12.12 -23.93
N ASP A 322 -8.25 12.16 -24.68
CA ASP A 322 -9.38 13.08 -24.44
C ASP A 322 -10.59 12.41 -23.76
N ARG A 323 -10.74 11.09 -23.89
CA ARG A 323 -11.80 10.31 -23.25
C ARG A 323 -11.39 8.85 -23.09
N LEU A 324 -12.12 8.13 -22.26
CA LEU A 324 -12.07 6.66 -22.18
C LEU A 324 -13.46 6.09 -22.49
N ALA A 325 -13.54 5.30 -23.55
CA ALA A 325 -14.78 4.74 -24.10
C ALA A 325 -14.87 3.21 -23.87
N PRO A 326 -16.09 2.64 -23.93
CA PRO A 326 -16.27 1.18 -23.91
C PRO A 326 -15.49 0.51 -25.05
N GLY A 327 -14.68 -0.48 -24.70
CA GLY A 327 -13.84 -1.23 -25.65
C GLY A 327 -12.37 -0.78 -25.70
N ASP A 328 -12.04 0.41 -25.18
CA ASP A 328 -10.66 0.92 -25.15
C ASP A 328 -9.71 0.02 -24.34
N LEU A 329 -10.22 -0.67 -23.33
CA LEU A 329 -9.49 -1.64 -22.51
C LEU A 329 -9.89 -3.10 -22.84
N GLY A 330 -10.41 -3.34 -24.04
CA GLY A 330 -10.77 -4.69 -24.45
C GLY A 330 -9.55 -5.64 -24.42
N GLY A 331 -9.75 -6.83 -23.83
CA GLY A 331 -8.71 -7.85 -23.70
C GLY A 331 -7.82 -7.74 -22.44
N THR A 332 -7.84 -6.63 -21.71
CA THR A 332 -6.93 -6.39 -20.56
C THR A 332 -7.49 -6.93 -19.24
N ARG A 333 -7.79 -8.24 -19.19
CA ARG A 333 -8.43 -8.88 -18.01
C ARG A 333 -7.52 -8.94 -16.78
N ALA A 334 -6.21 -9.02 -17.00
CA ALA A 334 -5.20 -9.08 -15.95
C ALA A 334 -4.69 -7.69 -15.51
N LEU A 335 -5.25 -6.61 -16.09
CA LEU A 335 -4.77 -5.26 -15.82
C LEU A 335 -5.10 -4.84 -14.41
N ARG A 336 -4.05 -4.46 -13.67
CA ARG A 336 -4.15 -4.03 -12.28
C ARG A 336 -3.87 -2.55 -12.11
N TRP A 337 -2.95 -1.99 -12.89
CA TRP A 337 -2.56 -0.60 -12.76
C TRP A 337 -2.73 0.14 -14.09
N LEU A 338 -3.57 1.17 -14.06
CA LEU A 338 -3.83 2.04 -15.20
C LEU A 338 -3.47 3.48 -14.85
N TYR A 339 -2.50 4.03 -15.58
CA TYR A 339 -2.04 5.39 -15.37
C TYR A 339 -2.34 6.29 -16.56
N LEU A 340 -3.21 7.27 -16.34
CA LEU A 340 -3.68 8.24 -17.34
C LEU A 340 -3.46 9.69 -16.86
N SER A 341 -2.59 9.90 -15.87
CA SER A 341 -2.29 11.22 -15.31
C SER A 341 -1.78 12.21 -16.37
N GLY A 342 -2.17 13.48 -16.28
CA GLY A 342 -1.62 14.52 -17.18
C GLY A 342 -2.10 14.43 -18.63
N ASN A 343 -3.27 13.85 -18.87
CA ASN A 343 -3.91 13.82 -20.19
C ASN A 343 -4.95 14.96 -20.34
N ARG A 344 -5.86 14.85 -21.31
CA ARG A 344 -6.94 15.81 -21.57
C ARG A 344 -8.32 15.18 -21.36
N ILE A 345 -8.41 14.17 -20.48
CA ILE A 345 -9.62 13.37 -20.31
C ILE A 345 -10.74 14.26 -19.75
N THR A 346 -11.81 14.44 -20.51
CA THR A 346 -13.02 15.16 -20.09
C THR A 346 -14.11 14.22 -19.56
N GLU A 347 -14.09 12.96 -20.00
CA GLU A 347 -15.09 11.96 -19.62
C GLU A 347 -14.47 10.55 -19.57
N VAL A 348 -14.91 9.76 -18.61
CA VAL A 348 -14.75 8.30 -18.60
C VAL A 348 -16.16 7.70 -18.68
N SER A 349 -16.51 7.12 -19.81
CA SER A 349 -17.88 6.66 -20.04
C SER A 349 -18.19 5.41 -19.20
N PRO A 350 -19.46 5.21 -18.79
CA PRO A 350 -19.87 4.00 -18.08
C PRO A 350 -19.48 2.72 -18.82
N GLY A 351 -18.95 1.74 -18.09
CA GLY A 351 -18.47 0.48 -18.66
C GLY A 351 -17.12 0.53 -19.39
N ALA A 352 -16.50 1.71 -19.54
CA ALA A 352 -15.17 1.82 -20.17
C ALA A 352 -14.07 1.04 -19.43
N LEU A 353 -14.18 0.95 -18.10
CA LEU A 353 -13.27 0.21 -17.23
C LEU A 353 -13.72 -1.25 -16.97
N GLY A 354 -14.91 -1.64 -17.44
CA GLY A 354 -15.52 -2.94 -17.16
C GLY A 354 -14.67 -4.17 -17.55
N PRO A 355 -13.86 -4.15 -18.62
CA PRO A 355 -12.95 -5.27 -18.94
C PRO A 355 -11.83 -5.51 -17.90
N ALA A 356 -11.43 -4.49 -17.14
CA ALA A 356 -10.31 -4.55 -16.19
C ALA A 356 -10.81 -4.82 -14.76
N GLN A 357 -11.38 -6.01 -14.53
CA GLN A 357 -12.00 -6.35 -13.23
C GLN A 357 -11.01 -6.49 -12.07
N GLU A 358 -9.73 -6.74 -12.37
CA GLU A 358 -8.64 -6.82 -11.39
C GLU A 358 -7.96 -5.45 -11.14
N LEU A 359 -8.54 -4.34 -11.62
CA LEU A 359 -7.93 -3.03 -11.48
C LEU A 359 -7.82 -2.62 -10.00
N GLU A 360 -6.59 -2.47 -9.51
CA GLU A 360 -6.24 -2.07 -8.15
C GLU A 360 -5.93 -0.58 -8.07
N LYS A 361 -5.33 -0.01 -9.12
CA LYS A 361 -4.88 1.39 -9.16
C LYS A 361 -5.36 2.09 -10.41
N LEU A 362 -6.07 3.21 -10.22
CA LEU A 362 -6.54 4.07 -11.29
C LEU A 362 -6.08 5.50 -11.06
N HIS A 363 -5.18 5.98 -11.92
CA HIS A 363 -4.65 7.33 -11.87
C HIS A 363 -5.20 8.18 -13.00
N LEU A 364 -6.01 9.17 -12.64
CA LEU A 364 -6.67 10.12 -13.52
C LEU A 364 -6.34 11.57 -13.12
N ASP A 365 -5.31 11.80 -12.29
CA ASP A 365 -4.95 13.16 -11.86
C ASP A 365 -4.48 14.05 -13.01
N ARG A 366 -4.65 15.36 -12.84
CA ARG A 366 -4.27 16.39 -13.82
C ARG A 366 -4.93 16.16 -15.20
N ASN A 367 -6.21 15.81 -15.20
CA ASN A 367 -7.06 15.73 -16.39
C ASN A 367 -8.10 16.87 -16.37
N GLN A 368 -9.17 16.75 -17.17
CA GLN A 368 -10.21 17.76 -17.35
C GLN A 368 -11.59 17.23 -16.88
N LEU A 369 -11.62 16.28 -15.95
CA LEU A 369 -12.85 15.69 -15.44
C LEU A 369 -13.65 16.75 -14.64
N PRO A 370 -14.89 17.07 -15.05
CA PRO A 370 -15.74 18.03 -14.32
C PRO A 370 -16.40 17.41 -13.09
N GLU A 371 -16.45 16.09 -12.99
CA GLU A 371 -17.07 15.34 -11.89
C GLU A 371 -16.39 13.99 -11.69
N VAL A 372 -16.71 13.31 -10.58
CA VAL A 372 -16.25 11.94 -10.34
C VAL A 372 -16.95 11.02 -11.36
N PRO A 373 -16.23 10.16 -12.10
CA PRO A 373 -16.82 9.30 -13.11
C PRO A 373 -17.52 8.08 -12.49
N THR A 374 -18.55 8.32 -11.67
CA THR A 374 -19.23 7.32 -10.82
C THR A 374 -19.71 6.11 -11.63
N GLY A 375 -20.34 6.33 -12.79
CA GLY A 375 -20.82 5.24 -13.64
C GLY A 375 -19.71 4.38 -14.28
N ALA A 376 -18.50 4.91 -14.44
CA ALA A 376 -17.36 4.13 -14.92
C ALA A 376 -16.68 3.31 -13.81
N LEU A 377 -16.84 3.72 -12.55
CA LEU A 377 -16.33 3.00 -11.39
C LEU A 377 -17.20 1.77 -11.04
N GLU A 378 -18.38 1.63 -11.67
CA GLU A 378 -19.20 0.42 -11.55
C GLU A 378 -18.43 -0.82 -12.05
N GLY A 379 -18.48 -1.89 -11.25
CA GLY A 379 -17.86 -3.16 -11.62
C GLY A 379 -16.35 -3.26 -11.38
N LEU A 380 -15.77 -2.38 -10.56
CA LEU A 380 -14.37 -2.45 -10.12
C LEU A 380 -14.25 -2.94 -8.66
N PRO A 381 -14.37 -4.25 -8.40
CA PRO A 381 -14.41 -4.79 -7.04
C PRO A 381 -13.06 -4.76 -6.31
N ALA A 382 -11.96 -4.59 -7.04
CA ALA A 382 -10.60 -4.66 -6.52
C ALA A 382 -9.92 -3.29 -6.39
N LEU A 383 -10.60 -2.18 -6.70
CA LEU A 383 -9.95 -0.86 -6.74
C LEU A 383 -9.55 -0.41 -5.34
N LEU A 384 -8.24 -0.31 -5.10
CA LEU A 384 -7.63 0.07 -3.82
C LEU A 384 -7.25 1.56 -3.80
N GLU A 385 -6.79 2.09 -4.93
CA GLU A 385 -6.27 3.45 -5.04
C GLU A 385 -6.91 4.20 -6.21
N LEU A 386 -7.51 5.35 -5.91
CA LEU A 386 -8.11 6.25 -6.87
C LEU A 386 -7.51 7.65 -6.75
N GLN A 387 -6.89 8.09 -7.83
CA GLN A 387 -6.20 9.37 -7.90
C GLN A 387 -6.90 10.31 -8.88
N LEU A 388 -7.58 11.33 -8.35
CA LEU A 388 -8.40 12.32 -9.08
C LEU A 388 -7.91 13.76 -8.88
N SER A 389 -6.76 13.95 -8.24
CA SER A 389 -6.21 15.27 -7.93
C SER A 389 -6.02 16.14 -9.16
N GLY A 390 -6.17 17.45 -9.03
CA GLY A 390 -5.90 18.37 -10.16
C GLY A 390 -6.92 18.32 -11.29
N ASN A 391 -8.07 17.66 -11.11
CA ASN A 391 -9.22 17.75 -12.01
C ASN A 391 -10.17 18.87 -11.59
N PRO A 392 -10.86 19.54 -12.52
CA PRO A 392 -11.80 20.63 -12.22
C PRO A 392 -13.15 20.16 -11.65
N LEU A 393 -13.14 19.35 -10.58
CA LEU A 393 -14.34 18.69 -10.03
C LEU A 393 -15.37 19.65 -9.43
N ARG A 394 -14.93 20.75 -8.79
CA ARG A 394 -15.74 21.77 -8.09
C ARG A 394 -16.62 21.29 -6.93
N ALA A 395 -17.30 20.15 -7.02
CA ALA A 395 -18.16 19.61 -5.97
C ALA A 395 -18.11 18.08 -5.93
N LEU A 396 -18.50 17.50 -4.78
CA LEU A 396 -18.78 16.07 -4.62
C LEU A 396 -20.23 15.86 -4.20
N HIS A 397 -20.89 14.89 -4.83
CA HIS A 397 -22.29 14.54 -4.62
C HIS A 397 -22.43 13.25 -3.84
N ASP A 398 -23.63 13.04 -3.30
CA ASP A 398 -23.93 11.84 -2.50
C ASP A 398 -23.74 10.56 -3.32
N GLY A 399 -22.89 9.66 -2.84
CA GLY A 399 -22.66 8.36 -3.47
C GLY A 399 -21.65 8.34 -4.63
N ASP A 400 -20.91 9.41 -4.90
CA ASP A 400 -19.89 9.46 -5.97
C ASP A 400 -18.88 8.29 -5.92
N PHE A 401 -18.58 7.79 -4.72
CA PHE A 401 -17.64 6.68 -4.51
C PHE A 401 -18.32 5.38 -4.05
N GLN A 402 -19.65 5.33 -4.06
CA GLN A 402 -20.40 4.15 -3.64
C GLN A 402 -20.02 2.87 -4.41
N PRO A 403 -19.78 2.90 -5.74
CA PRO A 403 -19.40 1.71 -6.49
C PRO A 403 -18.12 1.02 -5.99
N VAL A 404 -17.15 1.79 -5.49
CA VAL A 404 -15.84 1.29 -5.00
C VAL A 404 -15.73 1.32 -3.48
N GLY A 405 -16.84 1.58 -2.77
CA GLY A 405 -16.85 1.78 -1.32
C GLY A 405 -16.32 0.61 -0.50
N ARG A 406 -16.40 -0.62 -1.05
CA ARG A 406 -15.96 -1.85 -0.37
C ARG A 406 -14.47 -2.15 -0.50
N SER A 407 -13.79 -1.57 -1.48
CA SER A 407 -12.40 -1.91 -1.82
C SER A 407 -11.44 -0.74 -1.61
N LEU A 408 -11.91 0.50 -1.78
CA LEU A 408 -11.04 1.67 -1.84
C LEU A 408 -10.38 1.96 -0.49
N GLN A 409 -9.05 2.07 -0.51
CA GLN A 409 -8.20 2.37 0.66
C GLN A 409 -7.58 3.76 0.59
N HIS A 410 -7.24 4.22 -0.61
CA HIS A 410 -6.55 5.48 -0.83
C HIS A 410 -7.30 6.36 -1.83
N LEU A 411 -7.72 7.54 -1.39
CA LEU A 411 -8.45 8.50 -2.21
C LEU A 411 -7.75 9.85 -2.23
N PHE A 412 -7.41 10.31 -3.43
CA PHE A 412 -6.72 11.57 -3.65
C PHE A 412 -7.58 12.54 -4.48
N LEU A 413 -7.90 13.68 -3.87
CA LEU A 413 -8.78 14.74 -4.40
C LEU A 413 -8.16 16.13 -4.21
N ASN A 414 -6.85 16.20 -4.09
CA ASN A 414 -6.16 17.45 -3.78
C ASN A 414 -6.05 18.36 -5.01
N SER A 415 -6.09 19.67 -4.80
CA SER A 415 -5.97 20.65 -5.90
C SER A 415 -7.03 20.49 -6.99
N SER A 416 -8.23 19.99 -6.64
CA SER A 416 -9.32 19.74 -7.60
C SER A 416 -10.37 20.86 -7.62
N GLY A 417 -10.05 22.01 -7.02
CA GLY A 417 -10.94 23.17 -6.96
C GLY A 417 -12.25 22.92 -6.21
N LEU A 418 -12.29 21.94 -5.30
CA LEU A 418 -13.51 21.58 -4.58
C LEU A 418 -13.97 22.73 -3.67
N GLU A 419 -15.20 23.18 -3.86
CA GLU A 419 -15.87 24.22 -3.07
C GLU A 419 -16.88 23.61 -2.09
N GLN A 420 -17.55 22.53 -2.49
CA GLN A 420 -18.62 21.89 -1.72
C GLN A 420 -18.47 20.36 -1.73
N ILE A 421 -18.80 19.74 -0.60
CA ILE A 421 -18.83 18.29 -0.45
C ILE A 421 -20.14 17.94 0.27
N SER A 422 -20.99 17.16 -0.39
CA SER A 422 -22.27 16.73 0.15
C SER A 422 -22.08 15.77 1.35
N PRO A 423 -22.98 15.75 2.35
CA PRO A 423 -22.82 14.91 3.55
C PRO A 423 -22.69 13.41 3.28
N GLY A 424 -23.32 12.91 2.21
CA GLY A 424 -23.28 11.51 1.79
C GLY A 424 -22.22 11.21 0.72
N ALA A 425 -21.35 12.16 0.36
CA ALA A 425 -20.37 11.97 -0.72
C ALA A 425 -19.42 10.79 -0.47
N PHE A 426 -19.01 10.61 0.79
CA PHE A 426 -18.15 9.51 1.22
C PHE A 426 -18.92 8.33 1.83
N SER A 427 -20.23 8.26 1.59
CA SER A 427 -21.04 7.14 2.07
C SER A 427 -20.56 5.83 1.46
N GLY A 428 -20.45 4.79 2.29
CA GLY A 428 -19.96 3.46 1.87
C GLY A 428 -18.45 3.25 1.99
N LEU A 429 -17.61 4.30 2.01
CA LEU A 429 -16.13 4.17 2.11
C LEU A 429 -15.61 3.79 3.50
N GLY A 430 -16.48 3.86 4.51
CA GLY A 430 -16.14 3.68 5.92
C GLY A 430 -15.38 2.42 6.35
N PRO A 431 -15.64 1.23 5.74
CA PRO A 431 -14.98 -0.02 6.14
C PRO A 431 -13.51 -0.16 5.74
N GLY A 432 -13.05 0.56 4.71
CA GLY A 432 -11.76 0.29 4.07
C GLY A 432 -10.86 1.51 3.86
N LEU A 433 -11.41 2.74 3.87
CA LEU A 433 -10.62 3.93 3.54
C LEU A 433 -9.60 4.27 4.63
N GLN A 434 -8.31 4.18 4.28
CA GLN A 434 -7.17 4.43 5.15
C GLN A 434 -6.60 5.85 4.96
N SER A 435 -6.58 6.38 3.72
CA SER A 435 -6.06 7.72 3.44
C SER A 435 -7.01 8.55 2.59
N LEU A 436 -7.19 9.81 3.01
CA LEU A 436 -8.00 10.81 2.30
C LEU A 436 -7.22 12.12 2.15
N HIS A 437 -6.96 12.52 0.92
CA HIS A 437 -6.21 13.73 0.58
C HIS A 437 -7.14 14.78 -0.04
N LEU A 438 -7.39 15.86 0.70
CA LEU A 438 -8.28 16.98 0.30
C LEU A 438 -7.57 18.33 0.34
N GLN A 439 -6.24 18.34 0.46
CA GLN A 439 -5.47 19.56 0.58
C GLN A 439 -5.52 20.43 -0.69
N LYS A 440 -5.29 21.74 -0.51
CA LYS A 440 -5.25 22.73 -1.61
C LYS A 440 -6.56 22.81 -2.42
N ASN A 441 -7.71 22.70 -1.75
CA ASN A 441 -9.03 22.95 -2.36
C ASN A 441 -9.60 24.30 -1.89
N GLN A 442 -10.86 24.58 -2.24
CA GLN A 442 -11.57 25.83 -1.91
C GLN A 442 -12.66 25.60 -0.85
N LEU A 443 -12.49 24.58 -0.01
CA LEU A 443 -13.48 24.18 0.97
C LEU A 443 -13.61 25.22 2.09
N ARG A 444 -14.79 25.84 2.19
CA ARG A 444 -15.16 26.71 3.31
C ARG A 444 -15.73 25.92 4.48
N ALA A 445 -16.43 24.83 4.19
CA ALA A 445 -16.95 23.89 5.16
C ALA A 445 -16.71 22.45 4.68
N LEU A 446 -16.72 21.51 5.63
CA LEU A 446 -16.67 20.07 5.35
C LEU A 446 -17.65 19.38 6.32
N PRO A 447 -18.54 18.48 5.84
CA PRO A 447 -19.39 17.70 6.72
C PRO A 447 -18.53 16.84 7.67
N ALA A 448 -19.11 16.43 8.80
CA ALA A 448 -18.46 15.43 9.64
C ALA A 448 -18.33 14.12 8.86
N LEU A 449 -17.24 13.38 9.08
CA LEU A 449 -16.94 12.12 8.40
C LEU A 449 -17.00 10.93 9.37
N PRO A 450 -18.13 10.69 10.07
CA PRO A 450 -18.19 9.68 11.12
C PRO A 450 -18.09 8.24 10.58
N SER A 451 -18.37 8.03 9.30
CA SER A 451 -18.32 6.71 8.66
C SER A 451 -16.88 6.22 8.45
N LEU A 452 -15.89 7.10 8.33
CA LEU A 452 -14.49 6.76 7.99
C LEU A 452 -13.72 6.24 9.21
N SER A 453 -14.10 5.03 9.68
CA SER A 453 -13.60 4.45 10.92
C SER A 453 -12.17 3.90 10.85
N GLN A 454 -11.69 3.54 9.66
CA GLN A 454 -10.34 2.98 9.43
C GLN A 454 -9.32 4.03 8.97
N LEU A 455 -9.68 5.31 9.02
CA LEU A 455 -8.84 6.38 8.49
C LEU A 455 -7.57 6.55 9.33
N GLU A 456 -6.42 6.35 8.71
CA GLU A 456 -5.09 6.52 9.29
C GLU A 456 -4.50 7.90 8.96
N LEU A 457 -4.85 8.44 7.79
CA LEU A 457 -4.35 9.71 7.30
C LEU A 457 -5.48 10.54 6.70
N ILE A 458 -5.55 11.80 7.13
CA ILE A 458 -6.37 12.82 6.46
C ILE A 458 -5.60 14.12 6.34
N ASP A 459 -5.46 14.62 5.11
CA ASP A 459 -4.84 15.91 4.82
C ASP A 459 -5.90 16.91 4.35
N LEU A 460 -6.20 17.89 5.20
CA LEU A 460 -7.14 18.99 4.95
C LEU A 460 -6.43 20.34 4.75
N SER A 461 -5.10 20.34 4.63
CA SER A 461 -4.31 21.57 4.61
C SER A 461 -4.59 22.45 3.41
N SER A 462 -4.31 23.75 3.55
CA SER A 462 -4.49 24.72 2.46
C SER A 462 -5.94 24.78 1.92
N ASN A 463 -6.93 24.72 2.81
CA ASN A 463 -8.33 25.00 2.50
C ASN A 463 -8.79 26.27 3.24
N PRO A 464 -9.62 27.12 2.62
CA PRO A 464 -10.11 28.36 3.21
C PRO A 464 -11.28 28.13 4.20
N PHE A 465 -11.07 27.30 5.23
CA PHE A 465 -12.13 26.96 6.18
C PHE A 465 -12.68 28.19 6.90
N HIS A 466 -14.00 28.34 6.86
CA HIS A 466 -14.74 29.34 7.61
C HIS A 466 -15.13 28.74 8.95
N CYS A 467 -14.41 29.11 10.01
CA CYS A 467 -14.66 28.62 11.36
C CYS A 467 -15.86 29.35 11.97
N ASP A 468 -17.05 28.79 11.77
CA ASP A 468 -18.32 29.23 12.35
C ASP A 468 -19.14 28.02 12.82
N CYS A 469 -20.43 28.20 13.05
CA CYS A 469 -21.31 27.12 13.49
C CYS A 469 -21.56 26.05 12.42
N GLN A 470 -21.32 26.33 11.12
CA GLN A 470 -21.40 25.33 10.06
C GLN A 470 -20.23 24.34 10.12
N LEU A 471 -19.05 24.81 10.55
CA LEU A 471 -17.85 23.96 10.70
C LEU A 471 -17.81 23.20 12.05
N LEU A 472 -18.74 23.45 12.96
CA LEU A 472 -18.82 22.80 14.27
C LEU A 472 -18.79 21.25 14.20
N PRO A 473 -19.50 20.57 13.28
CA PRO A 473 -19.42 19.11 13.16
C PRO A 473 -18.01 18.61 12.85
N LEU A 474 -17.27 19.29 11.96
CA LEU A 474 -15.89 18.96 11.64
C LEU A 474 -14.98 19.15 12.86
N HIS A 475 -15.10 20.28 13.56
CA HIS A 475 -14.34 20.53 14.79
C HIS A 475 -14.54 19.40 15.81
N ARG A 476 -15.79 18.96 16.03
CA ARG A 476 -16.11 17.87 16.95
C ARG A 476 -15.49 16.53 16.55
N TRP A 477 -15.51 16.25 15.25
CA TRP A 477 -14.92 15.04 14.70
C TRP A 477 -13.39 15.05 14.87
N LEU A 478 -12.71 16.14 14.49
CA LEU A 478 -11.26 16.31 14.64
C LEU A 478 -10.79 16.21 16.11
N THR A 479 -11.58 16.71 17.05
CA THR A 479 -11.28 16.62 18.49
C THR A 479 -11.35 15.18 19.00
N GLY A 480 -12.20 14.34 18.40
CA GLY A 480 -12.30 12.91 18.71
C GLY A 480 -11.19 12.05 18.09
N LEU A 481 -10.47 12.55 17.08
CA LEU A 481 -9.41 11.82 16.41
C LEU A 481 -8.06 11.95 17.12
N ASN A 482 -7.31 10.85 17.16
CA ASN A 482 -5.91 10.83 17.60
C ASN A 482 -4.94 11.02 16.42
N LEU A 483 -5.31 11.85 15.44
CA LEU A 483 -4.52 12.15 14.24
C LEU A 483 -4.06 13.61 14.24
N ARG A 484 -2.88 13.86 13.68
CA ARG A 484 -2.40 15.23 13.39
C ARG A 484 -2.97 15.69 12.06
N VAL A 485 -4.02 16.49 12.10
CA VAL A 485 -4.71 16.98 10.90
C VAL A 485 -4.35 18.44 10.62
N GLY A 486 -3.93 18.73 9.39
CA GLY A 486 -3.51 20.05 8.93
C GLY A 486 -4.64 21.05 8.62
N ALA A 487 -5.75 21.08 9.37
CA ALA A 487 -6.85 22.01 9.11
C ALA A 487 -6.69 23.34 9.89
N THR A 488 -6.69 24.48 9.20
CA THR A 488 -6.58 25.83 9.80
C THR A 488 -7.73 26.74 9.38
N CYS A 489 -8.20 27.59 10.29
CA CYS A 489 -9.21 28.59 9.99
C CYS A 489 -8.64 29.68 9.08
N ALA A 490 -9.34 30.02 8.01
CA ALA A 490 -9.06 31.20 7.19
C ALA A 490 -9.86 32.42 7.68
N THR A 491 -11.08 32.19 8.13
CA THR A 491 -11.98 33.18 8.74
C THR A 491 -12.64 32.57 9.99
N PRO A 492 -13.14 33.39 10.93
CA PRO A 492 -13.03 34.85 11.03
C PRO A 492 -11.59 35.32 11.36
N PRO A 493 -11.30 36.63 11.27
CA PRO A 493 -9.97 37.18 11.59
C PRO A 493 -9.45 36.79 12.99
N SER A 494 -10.36 36.67 13.98
CA SER A 494 -10.02 36.28 15.35
C SER A 494 -9.44 34.87 15.49
N ALA A 495 -9.68 33.99 14.50
CA ALA A 495 -9.19 32.61 14.50
C ALA A 495 -8.27 32.30 13.31
N ARG A 496 -7.97 33.28 12.46
CA ARG A 496 -7.17 33.08 11.24
C ARG A 496 -5.81 32.45 11.58
N GLY A 497 -5.46 31.38 10.86
CA GLY A 497 -4.22 30.61 11.04
C GLY A 497 -4.25 29.63 12.24
N GLN A 498 -5.25 29.72 13.12
CA GLN A 498 -5.42 28.74 14.19
C GLN A 498 -5.87 27.40 13.61
N ARG A 499 -5.42 26.30 14.21
CA ARG A 499 -5.91 24.96 13.84
C ARG A 499 -7.39 24.85 14.22
N VAL A 500 -8.22 24.29 13.34
CA VAL A 500 -9.66 24.11 13.58
C VAL A 500 -9.93 23.36 14.90
N LYS A 501 -9.08 22.36 15.21
CA LYS A 501 -9.14 21.60 16.47
C LYS A 501 -8.85 22.47 17.73
N ALA A 502 -8.07 23.54 17.59
CA ALA A 502 -7.66 24.43 18.67
C ALA A 502 -8.54 25.69 18.81
N ALA A 503 -9.31 26.07 17.77
CA ALA A 503 -10.14 27.27 17.73
C ALA A 503 -11.47 27.16 18.51
N ALA A 504 -11.46 26.50 19.69
CA ALA A 504 -12.67 26.19 20.47
C ALA A 504 -13.51 27.44 20.82
N ALA A 505 -12.85 28.56 21.14
CA ALA A 505 -13.52 29.82 21.51
C ALA A 505 -14.50 30.33 20.45
N VAL A 506 -14.26 30.06 19.16
CA VAL A 506 -15.18 30.46 18.08
C VAL A 506 -16.46 29.62 18.12
N PHE A 507 -16.33 28.35 18.45
CA PHE A 507 -17.41 27.38 18.43
C PHE A 507 -18.23 27.36 19.74
N GLU A 508 -17.70 27.91 20.83
CA GLU A 508 -18.40 28.03 22.12
C GLU A 508 -19.68 28.86 22.03
N ALA A 509 -19.70 29.86 21.16
CA ALA A 509 -20.86 30.69 20.88
C ALA A 509 -21.95 29.98 20.04
N CYS A 510 -21.65 28.79 19.49
CA CYS A 510 -22.56 28.12 18.57
C CYS A 510 -23.69 27.36 19.28
N PRO A 511 -24.91 27.41 18.73
CA PRO A 511 -26.02 26.63 19.26
C PRO A 511 -25.68 25.13 19.22
N GLY A 512 -25.95 24.46 20.33
CA GLY A 512 -25.68 23.04 20.50
C GLY A 512 -24.27 22.69 20.97
N TRP A 513 -23.34 23.63 21.18
CA TRP A 513 -21.96 23.38 21.67
C TRP A 513 -21.92 22.40 22.86
N GLY A 514 -22.77 22.60 23.86
CA GLY A 514 -22.82 21.81 25.11
C GLY A 514 -23.43 20.40 25.01
N ALA A 515 -23.95 19.96 23.86
CA ALA A 515 -24.75 18.73 23.72
C ALA A 515 -24.00 17.40 23.97
N ARG A 516 -22.70 17.41 24.32
CA ARG A 516 -21.90 16.21 24.62
C ARG A 516 -21.63 15.95 26.12
N LYS A 517 -21.95 16.88 27.02
CA LYS A 517 -21.70 16.66 28.47
C LYS A 517 -22.73 15.77 29.17
N ALA A 518 -23.83 15.38 28.50
CA ALA A 518 -24.90 14.58 29.09
C ALA A 518 -25.05 13.20 28.41
N LYS A 519 -24.02 12.34 28.46
CA LYS A 519 -24.17 10.87 28.20
C LYS A 519 -22.94 10.07 28.64
N ARG A 520 -22.53 10.21 29.91
CA ARG A 520 -21.68 9.22 30.62
C ARG A 520 -22.09 9.18 32.10
N THR A 521 -23.31 8.75 32.37
CA THR A 521 -23.67 8.19 33.67
C THR A 521 -23.81 6.67 33.48
N PRO A 522 -23.10 5.83 34.26
CA PRO A 522 -23.30 4.39 34.19
C PRO A 522 -24.65 4.08 34.83
N ALA A 523 -25.63 3.67 34.01
CA ALA A 523 -26.88 3.16 34.52
C ALA A 523 -26.61 1.89 35.33
N SER A 524 -27.05 1.92 36.59
CA SER A 524 -27.09 0.81 37.52
C SER A 524 -27.73 -0.44 36.90
N ARG A 525 -27.07 -1.59 37.09
CA ARG A 525 -27.58 -2.93 36.76
C ARG A 525 -29.01 -3.12 37.33
N PRO A 526 -29.98 -3.57 36.55
CA PRO A 526 -31.20 -4.16 37.10
C PRO A 526 -30.91 -5.59 37.54
N SER A 527 -31.23 -5.86 38.81
CA SER A 527 -31.23 -7.18 39.42
C SER A 527 -32.14 -8.17 38.68
N THR A 528 -31.67 -9.39 38.51
CA THR A 528 -32.44 -10.56 38.10
C THR A 528 -33.68 -10.75 38.97
N ARG A 529 -34.88 -10.73 38.36
CA ARG A 529 -36.09 -11.31 38.95
C ARG A 529 -36.67 -12.38 38.01
N LYS A 530 -36.74 -13.59 38.54
CA LYS A 530 -37.37 -14.78 37.98
C LYS A 530 -38.90 -14.65 37.98
N THR A 531 -39.55 -15.03 36.88
CA THR A 531 -40.96 -15.48 36.80
C THR A 531 -41.09 -16.33 35.54
N SER A 532 -41.02 -17.66 35.63
CA SER A 532 -42.14 -18.62 35.77
C SER A 532 -43.08 -18.69 34.55
N ILE A 533 -42.88 -19.73 33.73
CA ILE A 533 -43.76 -20.14 32.64
C ILE A 533 -44.67 -21.27 33.14
N LYS A 534 -45.98 -21.03 33.15
CA LYS A 534 -47.13 -21.96 33.13
C LYS A 534 -48.20 -21.20 32.32
N GLY A 535 -48.95 -21.70 31.35
CA GLY A 535 -49.32 -23.05 30.92
C GLY A 535 -50.85 -23.12 30.82
N ARG A 536 -51.40 -23.27 29.59
CA ARG A 536 -52.79 -23.64 29.21
C ARG A 536 -53.90 -22.58 29.47
N GLN A 537 -55.01 -22.47 28.72
CA GLN A 537 -55.73 -23.39 27.81
C GLN A 537 -56.78 -22.65 26.93
N ARG A 538 -56.97 -23.16 25.69
CA ARG A 538 -58.20 -23.36 24.88
C ARG A 538 -59.34 -22.32 24.80
N GLY A 539 -59.75 -22.05 23.55
CA GLY A 539 -61.13 -21.79 23.12
C GLY A 539 -61.21 -21.80 21.58
N ALA A 540 -62.04 -22.67 21.02
CA ALA A 540 -62.23 -22.89 19.58
C ALA A 540 -63.68 -22.58 19.20
N ASP A 541 -63.90 -22.04 18.00
CA ASP A 541 -65.08 -22.24 17.15
C ASP A 541 -64.78 -21.64 15.76
N LYS A 542 -64.73 -22.48 14.70
CA LYS A 542 -65.73 -22.66 13.61
C LYS A 542 -65.88 -21.44 12.69
N VAL A 543 -66.13 -21.48 11.37
CA VAL A 543 -66.27 -22.43 10.24
C VAL A 543 -66.49 -21.50 9.03
N GLY A 544 -66.01 -21.80 7.81
CA GLY A 544 -66.42 -21.04 6.62
C GLY A 544 -65.62 -21.32 5.35
N LYS A 545 -66.24 -22.06 4.42
CA LYS A 545 -65.77 -22.41 3.07
C LYS A 545 -65.86 -21.23 2.10
N GLU A 546 -64.99 -21.19 1.09
CA GLU A 546 -65.25 -21.15 -0.38
C GLU A 546 -63.95 -20.74 -1.12
N ARG A 547 -63.34 -21.62 -1.95
CA ARG A 547 -63.52 -21.81 -3.41
C ARG A 547 -63.20 -20.57 -4.28
N GLY A 548 -62.22 -20.73 -5.17
CA GLY A 548 -62.04 -19.86 -6.34
C GLY A 548 -60.68 -20.03 -7.02
N ARG A 549 -60.64 -20.84 -8.08
CA ARG A 549 -59.52 -20.94 -9.04
C ARG A 549 -59.49 -19.71 -9.95
N LEU A 550 -58.31 -19.20 -10.28
CA LEU A 550 -57.74 -19.14 -11.64
C LEU A 550 -56.26 -18.76 -11.55
#